data_AF-A0A0G2DV24-F1
#
_entry.id   AF-A0A0G2DV24-F1
#
_cell.length_a   1.000
_cell.length_b   1.000
_cell.length_c   1.000
_cell.angle_alpha   90.00
_cell.angle_beta   90.00
_cell.angle_gamma   90.00
#
_symmetry.space_group_name_H-M   'P 1'
#
loop_
_entity.id
_entity.type
_entity.pdbx_description
1 polymer ?
#
loop_
_entity_poly.entity_id
_entity_poly.type
_entity_poly.pdbx_seq_one_letter_code
_entity_poly.pdbx_strand_id
1 'polypeptide(L)'
;MAPVETTLASDASLTTAAQALYDLICGHINEPTLSLPGVGSRAATKDALKDALWRVHHFSQDNREGMIEMWMIFWGYRSDGQLQWTLKIVWDADNPVVASTQTPHYGYEMYLNNRRVAGPGHVWFGHHLTHYRVAGLGVNEEEIGVNLKQFSVGTGRIDQAVRLFKLGRPGGANAREGEFAPQALVNYARPSFGRV
;
A
#
# COMPACT_ATOMS: atom_id res chain seq x y z
N MET A 1 15.08 1.75 17.40
CA MET A 1 14.27 0.51 17.46
C MET A 1 14.24 -0.07 16.07
N ALA A 2 14.61 -1.34 15.91
CA ALA A 2 14.37 -2.05 14.65
C ALA A 2 12.85 -2.26 14.49
N PRO A 3 12.29 -2.12 13.28
CA PRO A 3 10.88 -2.42 13.06
C PRO A 3 10.62 -3.89 13.35
N VAL A 4 9.57 -4.17 14.10
CA VAL A 4 9.09 -5.54 14.33
C VAL A 4 8.37 -5.98 13.06
N GLU A 5 8.90 -7.00 12.39
CA GLU A 5 8.18 -7.68 11.31
C GLU A 5 6.99 -8.43 11.92
N THR A 6 5.80 -7.84 11.85
CA THR A 6 4.58 -8.56 12.21
C THR A 6 4.15 -9.41 11.04
N THR A 7 4.24 -10.73 11.21
CA THR A 7 3.92 -11.77 10.21
C THR A 7 2.60 -12.44 10.59
N LEU A 8 1.63 -12.52 9.67
CA LEU A 8 0.37 -13.25 9.85
C LEU A 8 0.21 -14.33 8.75
N ALA A 9 -0.49 -15.43 9.11
CA ALA A 9 -0.38 -16.79 8.57
C ALA A 9 -0.57 -17.00 7.04
N SER A 10 0.10 -18.03 6.50
CA SER A 10 0.17 -18.45 5.09
C SER A 10 -1.12 -19.00 4.47
N ASP A 11 -2.11 -19.37 5.29
CA ASP A 11 -3.32 -20.08 4.82
C ASP A 11 -4.59 -19.21 4.90
N ALA A 12 -4.43 -17.93 5.21
CA ALA A 12 -5.52 -16.98 5.26
C ALA A 12 -6.11 -16.75 3.85
N SER A 13 -7.43 -16.58 3.76
CA SER A 13 -8.06 -16.07 2.54
C SER A 13 -7.59 -14.63 2.27
N LEU A 14 -7.64 -14.18 1.02
CA LEU A 14 -7.31 -12.79 0.66
C LEU A 14 -8.09 -11.76 1.48
N THR A 15 -9.38 -12.05 1.77
CA THR A 15 -10.25 -11.23 2.60
C THR A 15 -9.79 -11.20 4.05
N THR A 16 -9.42 -12.35 4.60
CA THR A 16 -8.89 -12.46 5.97
C THR A 16 -7.58 -11.69 6.11
N ALA A 17 -6.68 -11.81 5.14
CA ALA A 17 -5.42 -11.07 5.13
C ALA A 17 -5.62 -9.56 4.94
N ALA A 18 -6.58 -9.13 4.11
CA ALA A 18 -6.90 -7.72 3.96
C ALA A 18 -7.45 -7.11 5.27
N GLN A 19 -8.31 -7.85 5.97
CA GLN A 19 -8.79 -7.44 7.30
C GLN A 19 -7.64 -7.39 8.33
N ALA A 20 -6.76 -8.39 8.33
CA ALA A 20 -5.59 -8.41 9.20
C ALA A 20 -4.64 -7.23 8.95
N LEU A 21 -4.41 -6.86 7.68
CA LEU A 21 -3.66 -5.66 7.30
C LEU A 21 -4.32 -4.39 7.84
N TYR A 22 -5.64 -4.26 7.68
CA TYR A 22 -6.41 -3.14 8.22
C TYR A 22 -6.24 -3.04 9.74
N ASP A 23 -6.37 -4.17 10.45
CA ASP A 23 -6.26 -4.22 11.90
C ASP A 23 -4.84 -3.83 12.37
N LEU A 24 -3.80 -4.26 11.67
CA LEU A 24 -2.41 -3.87 11.95
C LEU A 24 -2.19 -2.37 11.78
N ILE A 25 -2.61 -1.81 10.64
CA ILE A 25 -2.49 -0.37 10.36
C ILE A 25 -3.28 0.43 11.41
N CYS A 26 -4.49 0.01 11.74
CA CYS A 26 -5.31 0.65 12.77
C CYS A 26 -4.67 0.54 14.16
N GLY A 27 -4.01 -0.57 14.46
CA GLY A 27 -3.22 -0.76 15.68
C GLY A 27 -2.16 0.32 15.82
N HIS A 28 -1.34 0.52 14.77
CA HIS A 28 -0.35 1.58 14.73
C HIS A 28 -0.94 2.99 14.86
N ILE A 29 -2.08 3.27 14.21
CA ILE A 29 -2.77 4.57 14.34
C ILE A 29 -3.26 4.83 15.77
N ASN A 30 -3.64 3.78 16.50
CA ASN A 30 -4.07 3.88 17.88
C ASN A 30 -2.88 3.96 18.87
N GLU A 31 -1.64 3.73 18.44
CA GLU A 31 -0.48 3.86 19.32
C GLU A 31 -0.43 5.28 19.91
N PRO A 32 -0.41 5.44 21.24
CA PRO A 32 -0.39 6.75 21.87
C PRO A 32 0.84 7.57 21.48
N THR A 33 1.95 6.89 21.16
CA THR A 33 3.22 7.44 20.71
C THR A 33 3.20 7.93 19.26
N LEU A 34 2.26 7.44 18.45
CA LEU A 34 2.08 7.92 17.08
C LEU A 34 1.18 9.16 17.11
N SER A 35 1.82 10.33 17.02
CA SER A 35 1.13 11.61 16.91
C SER A 35 0.76 11.87 15.45
N LEU A 36 -0.54 12.00 15.16
CA LEU A 36 -1.09 12.39 13.84
C LEU A 36 -1.75 13.78 13.95
N PRO A 37 -1.05 14.83 14.40
CA PRO A 37 -1.69 16.06 14.85
C PRO A 37 -2.31 16.82 13.68
N GLY A 38 -3.58 17.21 13.84
CA GLY A 38 -4.24 18.19 12.96
C GLY A 38 -4.77 17.65 11.63
N VAL A 39 -4.62 16.36 11.31
CA VAL A 39 -5.24 15.76 10.11
C VAL A 39 -6.71 15.41 10.34
N GLY A 40 -7.12 15.15 11.59
CA GLY A 40 -8.47 14.74 11.96
C GLY A 40 -8.47 13.91 13.25
N SER A 41 -9.61 13.34 13.64
CA SER A 41 -9.65 12.39 14.77
C SER A 41 -9.05 11.03 14.35
N ARG A 42 -8.52 10.25 15.30
CA ARG A 42 -8.06 8.88 15.04
C ARG A 42 -9.18 8.01 14.46
N ALA A 43 -10.43 8.20 14.92
CA ALA A 43 -11.59 7.49 14.41
C ALA A 43 -11.83 7.81 12.93
N ALA A 44 -11.91 9.10 12.57
CA ALA A 44 -12.16 9.51 11.19
C ALA A 44 -11.02 9.09 10.23
N THR A 45 -9.77 9.07 10.71
CA THR A 45 -8.63 8.56 9.92
C THR A 45 -8.79 7.06 9.63
N LYS A 46 -9.21 6.26 10.62
CA LYS A 46 -9.46 4.82 10.43
C LYS A 46 -10.61 4.58 9.47
N ASP A 47 -11.69 5.32 9.57
CA ASP A 47 -12.85 5.18 8.67
C ASP A 47 -12.45 5.47 7.21
N ALA A 48 -11.70 6.55 6.97
CA ALA A 48 -11.19 6.88 5.65
C ALA A 48 -10.25 5.80 5.08
N LEU A 49 -9.36 5.26 5.92
CA LEU A 49 -8.48 4.16 5.51
C LEU A 49 -9.25 2.87 5.26
N LYS A 50 -10.29 2.56 6.05
CA LYS A 50 -11.14 1.37 5.87
C LYS A 50 -11.81 1.38 4.51
N ASP A 51 -12.43 2.50 4.16
CA ASP A 51 -13.10 2.68 2.88
C ASP A 51 -12.14 2.51 1.70
N ALA A 52 -10.91 3.02 1.84
CA ALA A 52 -9.89 2.89 0.83
C ALA A 52 -9.33 1.46 0.73
N LEU A 53 -9.06 0.83 1.88
CA LEU A 53 -8.56 -0.53 2.01
C LEU A 53 -9.57 -1.57 1.54
N TRP A 54 -10.86 -1.23 1.44
CA TRP A 54 -11.85 -2.10 0.82
C TRP A 54 -11.44 -2.57 -0.59
N ARG A 55 -10.70 -1.74 -1.35
CA ARG A 55 -10.20 -2.13 -2.66
C ARG A 55 -9.25 -3.34 -2.62
N VAL A 56 -8.53 -3.53 -1.52
CA VAL A 56 -7.67 -4.70 -1.30
C VAL A 56 -8.50 -6.00 -1.33
N HIS A 57 -9.79 -5.96 -0.96
CA HIS A 57 -10.66 -7.14 -1.05
C HIS A 57 -11.05 -7.51 -2.49
N HIS A 58 -11.06 -6.55 -3.43
CA HIS A 58 -11.33 -6.80 -4.84
C HIS A 58 -10.15 -7.45 -5.56
N PHE A 59 -9.01 -7.52 -4.89
CA PHE A 59 -7.78 -7.85 -5.55
C PHE A 59 -7.79 -9.27 -6.19
N SER A 60 -8.45 -10.27 -5.58
CA SER A 60 -8.59 -11.59 -6.22
C SER A 60 -9.22 -11.55 -7.61
N GLN A 61 -10.12 -10.59 -7.86
CA GLN A 61 -10.79 -10.38 -9.14
C GLN A 61 -9.85 -9.65 -10.09
N ASP A 62 -9.27 -8.55 -9.63
CA ASP A 62 -8.25 -7.78 -10.35
C ASP A 62 -7.08 -8.65 -10.83
N ASN A 63 -6.65 -9.61 -9.99
CA ASN A 63 -5.62 -10.57 -10.33
C ASN A 63 -6.00 -11.42 -11.52
N ARG A 64 -7.24 -11.95 -11.55
CA ARG A 64 -7.74 -12.77 -12.67
C ARG A 64 -7.72 -12.00 -14.00
N GLU A 65 -7.79 -10.67 -13.93
CA GLU A 65 -7.68 -9.76 -15.08
C GLU A 65 -6.23 -9.34 -15.40
N GLY A 66 -5.23 -9.98 -14.78
CA GLY A 66 -3.81 -9.80 -15.08
C GLY A 66 -3.07 -8.81 -14.17
N MET A 67 -3.70 -8.30 -13.11
CA MET A 67 -3.02 -7.43 -12.13
C MET A 67 -2.09 -8.24 -11.23
N ILE A 68 -0.83 -7.81 -11.18
CA ILE A 68 0.22 -8.49 -10.39
C ILE A 68 0.71 -7.66 -9.22
N GLU A 69 0.40 -6.37 -9.18
CA GLU A 69 0.74 -5.54 -8.04
C GLU A 69 -0.15 -4.29 -7.96
N MET A 70 -0.44 -3.84 -6.75
CA MET A 70 -1.20 -2.62 -6.48
C MET A 70 -0.51 -1.81 -5.39
N TRP A 71 -0.30 -0.53 -5.65
CA TRP A 71 0.24 0.39 -4.66
C TRP A 71 -0.84 1.37 -4.27
N MET A 72 -1.08 1.48 -2.97
CA MET A 72 -1.99 2.44 -2.40
C MET A 72 -1.20 3.36 -1.48
N ILE A 73 -1.16 4.64 -1.81
CA ILE A 73 -0.39 5.64 -1.08
C ILE A 73 -1.36 6.69 -0.55
N PHE A 74 -1.23 6.99 0.74
CA PHE A 74 -2.02 8.00 1.43
C PHE A 74 -1.13 9.11 1.97
N TRP A 75 -1.61 10.34 1.88
CA TRP A 75 -0.97 11.52 2.46
C TRP A 75 -1.96 12.26 3.36
N GLY A 76 -1.65 12.34 4.66
CA GLY A 76 -2.47 13.06 5.63
C GLY A 76 -1.99 14.50 5.81
N TYR A 77 -2.87 15.46 5.56
CA TYR A 77 -2.60 16.89 5.67
C TYR A 77 -3.44 17.54 6.75
N ARG A 78 -2.85 18.51 7.44
CA ARG A 78 -3.61 19.40 8.33
C ARG A 78 -4.44 20.41 7.54
N SER A 79 -5.29 21.14 8.26
CA SER A 79 -6.08 22.25 7.72
C SER A 79 -5.24 23.36 7.06
N ASP A 80 -4.00 23.56 7.48
CA ASP A 80 -3.09 24.55 6.87
C ASP A 80 -2.30 24.01 5.67
N GLY A 81 -2.61 22.79 5.24
CA GLY A 81 -1.96 22.12 4.11
C GLY A 81 -0.61 21.49 4.43
N GLN A 82 -0.16 21.49 5.69
CA GLN A 82 1.08 20.81 6.07
C GLN A 82 0.89 19.29 6.07
N LEU A 83 1.72 18.57 5.29
CA LEU A 83 1.81 17.11 5.32
C LEU A 83 2.31 16.65 6.70
N GLN A 84 1.62 15.69 7.32
CA GLN A 84 2.03 15.10 8.59
C GLN A 84 2.61 13.71 8.39
N TRP A 85 1.84 12.84 7.73
CA TRP A 85 2.18 11.43 7.58
C TRP A 85 1.89 10.93 6.18
N THR A 86 2.54 9.84 5.84
CA THR A 86 2.35 9.10 4.59
C THR A 86 2.24 7.62 4.93
N LEU A 87 1.29 6.92 4.32
CA LEU A 87 1.13 5.48 4.44
C LEU A 87 1.23 4.88 3.05
N LYS A 88 2.16 3.95 2.86
CA LYS A 88 2.28 3.14 1.65
C LYS A 88 1.79 1.74 1.98
N ILE A 89 0.91 1.24 1.13
CA ILE A 89 0.45 -0.13 1.14
C ILE A 89 0.77 -0.70 -0.21
N VAL A 90 1.47 -1.81 -0.22
CA VAL A 90 1.78 -2.57 -1.41
C VAL A 90 1.01 -3.87 -1.30
N TRP A 91 0.42 -4.27 -2.41
CA TRP A 91 0.03 -5.65 -2.59
C TRP A 91 0.92 -6.24 -3.69
N ASP A 92 1.54 -7.38 -3.42
CA ASP A 92 2.55 -7.97 -4.30
C ASP A 92 2.24 -9.44 -4.65
N ALA A 93 2.15 -9.76 -5.94
CA ALA A 93 2.13 -11.13 -6.50
C ALA A 93 3.55 -11.60 -6.87
N ASP A 94 4.50 -11.46 -5.95
CA ASP A 94 5.89 -11.72 -6.26
C ASP A 94 6.22 -13.22 -6.44
N ASN A 95 7.23 -13.49 -7.27
CA ASN A 95 7.77 -14.83 -7.53
C ASN A 95 9.29 -14.85 -7.38
N PRO A 96 9.81 -15.47 -6.32
CA PRO A 96 11.20 -15.86 -6.29
C PRO A 96 11.40 -17.14 -7.10
N VAL A 97 12.52 -17.20 -7.81
CA VAL A 97 13.06 -18.29 -8.65
C VAL A 97 12.75 -19.72 -8.16
N VAL A 98 12.74 -20.66 -9.11
CA VAL A 98 12.42 -22.09 -8.94
C VAL A 98 12.93 -22.66 -7.60
N ALA A 99 12.03 -23.26 -6.83
CA ALA A 99 12.18 -23.84 -5.48
C ALA A 99 11.86 -22.95 -4.27
N SER A 100 11.39 -21.71 -4.45
CA SER A 100 10.81 -20.96 -3.32
C SER A 100 9.34 -21.34 -3.10
N THR A 101 8.96 -21.59 -1.84
CA THR A 101 7.58 -21.39 -1.41
C THR A 101 7.36 -19.89 -1.46
N GLN A 102 6.77 -19.39 -2.54
CA GLN A 102 6.23 -18.04 -2.57
C GLN A 102 5.34 -17.85 -1.33
N THR A 103 4.99 -16.63 -0.96
CA THR A 103 3.72 -16.42 -0.27
C THR A 103 3.23 -15.05 -0.72
N PRO A 104 2.10 -14.93 -1.43
CA PRO A 104 1.59 -13.61 -1.79
C PRO A 104 1.26 -12.84 -0.52
N HIS A 105 1.43 -11.52 -0.55
CA HIS A 105 1.30 -10.70 0.64
C HIS A 105 0.79 -9.30 0.39
N TYR A 106 0.27 -8.72 1.47
CA TYR A 106 0.16 -7.28 1.62
C TYR A 106 1.36 -6.76 2.40
N GLY A 107 2.08 -5.81 1.83
CA GLY A 107 3.13 -5.04 2.47
C GLY A 107 2.58 -3.69 2.95
N TYR A 108 3.10 -3.18 4.07
CA TYR A 108 2.85 -1.79 4.45
C TYR A 108 4.06 -1.13 5.08
N GLU A 109 4.12 0.19 4.91
CA GLU A 109 5.06 1.06 5.57
C GLU A 109 4.40 2.41 5.90
N MET A 110 4.60 2.89 7.12
CA MET A 110 4.08 4.17 7.57
C MET A 110 5.23 5.13 7.88
N TYR A 111 5.08 6.37 7.43
CA TYR A 111 6.08 7.43 7.56
C TYR A 111 5.48 8.67 8.22
N LEU A 112 6.21 9.26 9.16
CA LEU A 112 5.90 10.55 9.76
C LEU A 112 7.09 11.48 9.51
N ASN A 113 6.86 12.67 8.92
CA ASN A 113 7.94 13.60 8.55
C ASN A 113 9.09 12.91 7.78
N ASN A 114 8.74 12.09 6.78
CA ASN A 114 9.68 11.30 5.96
C ASN A 114 10.53 10.27 6.74
N ARG A 115 10.17 9.95 7.99
CA ARG A 115 10.81 8.89 8.77
C ARG A 115 9.86 7.71 8.92
N ARG A 116 10.32 6.50 8.59
CA ARG A 116 9.52 5.28 8.78
C ARG A 116 9.27 5.08 10.28
N VAL A 117 8.01 4.99 10.66
CA VAL A 117 7.54 4.79 12.04
C VAL A 117 6.90 3.43 12.24
N ALA A 118 6.44 2.78 11.17
CA ALA A 118 5.98 1.40 11.17
C ALA A 118 6.33 0.70 9.85
N GLY A 119 6.51 -0.62 9.90
CA GLY A 119 6.93 -1.45 8.77
C GLY A 119 8.46 -1.46 8.51
N PRO A 120 8.94 -2.25 7.52
CA PRO A 120 8.14 -3.05 6.59
C PRO A 120 7.40 -4.18 7.33
N GLY A 121 6.11 -4.30 7.08
CA GLY A 121 5.29 -5.38 7.63
C GLY A 121 4.60 -6.14 6.52
N HIS A 122 4.43 -7.44 6.70
CA HIS A 122 3.91 -8.34 5.68
C HIS A 122 2.75 -9.18 6.23
N VAL A 123 1.62 -9.17 5.53
CA VAL A 123 0.48 -10.05 5.80
C VAL A 123 0.37 -11.04 4.65
N TRP A 124 0.78 -12.27 4.92
CA TRP A 124 0.81 -13.34 3.94
C TRP A 124 -0.58 -13.96 3.77
N PHE A 125 -0.83 -14.60 2.63
CA PHE A 125 -2.05 -15.35 2.36
C PHE A 125 -1.83 -16.50 1.37
N GLY A 126 -2.83 -17.37 1.24
CA GLY A 126 -2.72 -18.61 0.48
C GLY A 126 -2.47 -18.44 -1.03
N HIS A 127 -1.90 -19.48 -1.63
CA HIS A 127 -1.44 -19.59 -3.03
C HIS A 127 -2.55 -19.72 -4.09
N HIS A 128 -3.47 -18.75 -4.17
CA HIS A 128 -4.59 -18.83 -5.10
C HIS A 128 -4.60 -17.72 -6.17
N LEU A 129 -3.44 -17.18 -6.51
CA LEU A 129 -3.31 -16.16 -7.56
C LEU A 129 -3.22 -16.81 -8.94
N THR A 130 -3.98 -16.25 -9.88
CA THR A 130 -4.00 -16.66 -11.30
C THR A 130 -2.79 -16.09 -12.05
N HIS A 131 -2.44 -14.84 -11.77
CA HIS A 131 -1.31 -14.15 -12.38
C HIS A 131 -0.28 -13.78 -11.32
N TYR A 132 0.99 -13.99 -11.65
CA TYR A 132 2.13 -13.72 -10.78
C TYR A 132 3.30 -13.20 -11.62
N ARG A 133 4.19 -12.43 -11.00
CA ARG A 133 5.43 -12.00 -11.67
C ARG A 133 6.24 -13.26 -11.99
N VAL A 134 7.04 -13.27 -13.06
CA VAL A 134 8.08 -14.31 -13.21
C VAL A 134 9.36 -13.59 -13.60
N ALA A 135 10.28 -13.46 -12.64
CA ALA A 135 11.53 -12.74 -12.86
C ALA A 135 12.32 -13.28 -14.09
N GLY A 136 12.20 -14.59 -14.38
CA GLY A 136 12.83 -15.24 -15.52
C GLY A 136 12.15 -15.05 -16.88
N LEU A 137 10.95 -14.44 -16.96
CA LEU A 137 10.21 -14.26 -18.22
C LEU A 137 10.51 -12.93 -18.92
N GLY A 138 11.30 -12.03 -18.31
CA GLY A 138 11.66 -10.73 -18.91
C GLY A 138 10.44 -9.84 -19.24
N VAL A 139 9.30 -10.12 -18.60
CA VAL A 139 8.08 -9.33 -18.69
C VAL A 139 8.22 -8.12 -17.77
N ASN A 140 8.09 -6.95 -18.39
CA ASN A 140 8.20 -5.69 -17.68
C ASN A 140 6.87 -5.33 -17.04
N GLU A 141 6.91 -4.46 -16.05
CA GLU A 141 5.68 -3.99 -15.43
C GLU A 141 5.12 -2.81 -16.17
N GLU A 142 3.83 -2.90 -16.48
CA GLU A 142 3.09 -1.79 -17.03
C GLU A 142 2.20 -1.20 -15.94
N GLU A 143 2.42 0.07 -15.62
CA GLU A 143 1.45 0.85 -14.84
C GLU A 143 0.26 1.17 -15.73
N ILE A 144 -0.90 0.63 -15.37
CA ILE A 144 -2.11 0.73 -16.19
C ILE A 144 -3.10 1.80 -15.70
N GLY A 145 -2.75 2.55 -14.65
CA GLY A 145 -3.54 3.68 -14.21
C GLY A 145 -3.29 4.12 -12.79
N VAL A 146 -3.64 5.40 -12.55
CA VAL A 146 -3.60 6.05 -11.25
C VAL A 146 -5.02 6.49 -10.89
N ASN A 147 -5.59 5.92 -9.83
CA ASN A 147 -6.85 6.40 -9.26
C ASN A 147 -6.57 7.32 -8.08
N LEU A 148 -7.13 8.53 -8.14
CA LEU A 148 -6.92 9.55 -7.14
C LEU A 148 -8.23 9.81 -6.39
N LYS A 149 -8.15 9.86 -5.06
CA LYS A 149 -9.29 10.19 -4.20
C LYS A 149 -8.85 11.12 -3.07
N GLN A 150 -9.73 12.02 -2.66
CA GLN A 150 -9.53 12.85 -1.47
C GLN A 150 -10.64 12.58 -0.47
N PHE A 151 -10.27 12.58 0.81
CA PHE A 151 -11.18 12.44 1.94
C PHE A 151 -11.01 13.65 2.85
N SER A 152 -12.11 14.30 3.21
CA SER A 152 -12.11 15.28 4.30
C SER A 152 -12.15 14.53 5.64
N VAL A 153 -11.27 14.87 6.56
CA VAL A 153 -11.15 14.18 7.85
C VAL A 153 -11.12 15.23 8.96
N GLY A 154 -12.27 15.51 9.58
CA GLY A 154 -12.36 16.63 10.52
C GLY A 154 -11.97 17.96 9.84
N THR A 155 -10.94 18.65 10.34
CA THR A 155 -10.42 19.89 9.75
C THR A 155 -9.29 19.67 8.74
N GLY A 156 -8.74 18.46 8.65
CA GLY A 156 -7.69 18.11 7.70
C GLY A 156 -8.24 17.29 6.53
N ARG A 157 -7.32 16.66 5.79
CA ARG A 157 -7.65 15.81 4.65
C ARG A 157 -6.67 14.66 4.46
N ILE A 158 -7.12 13.63 3.77
CA ILE A 158 -6.28 12.54 3.28
C ILE A 158 -6.39 12.50 1.75
N ASP A 159 -5.26 12.57 1.07
CA ASP A 159 -5.19 12.31 -0.37
C ASP A 159 -4.73 10.87 -0.58
N GLN A 160 -5.32 10.16 -1.54
CA GLN A 160 -5.01 8.79 -1.90
C GLN A 160 -4.63 8.72 -3.38
N ALA A 161 -3.59 7.95 -3.67
CA ALA A 161 -3.29 7.45 -5.02
C ALA A 161 -3.27 5.92 -5.02
N VAL A 162 -3.88 5.32 -6.02
CA VAL A 162 -3.80 3.87 -6.31
C VAL A 162 -3.15 3.67 -7.66
N ARG A 163 -1.95 3.08 -7.69
CA ARG A 163 -1.29 2.63 -8.91
C ARG A 163 -1.52 1.13 -9.08
N LEU A 164 -1.80 0.72 -10.30
CA LEU A 164 -2.07 -0.66 -10.64
C LEU A 164 -1.04 -1.12 -11.65
N PHE A 165 -0.47 -2.31 -11.42
CA PHE A 165 0.56 -2.88 -12.26
C PHE A 165 0.09 -4.21 -12.82
N LYS A 166 0.26 -4.37 -14.13
CA LYS A 166 0.03 -5.63 -14.85
C LYS A 166 1.33 -6.16 -15.43
N LEU A 167 1.32 -7.45 -15.77
CA LEU A 167 2.34 -8.03 -16.63
C LEU A 167 2.30 -7.30 -17.99
N GLY A 168 3.36 -6.56 -18.27
CA GLY A 168 3.59 -5.93 -19.56
C GLY A 168 4.18 -6.92 -20.57
N ARG A 169 4.55 -6.40 -21.74
CA ARG A 169 5.11 -7.21 -22.82
C ARG A 169 6.59 -7.55 -22.55
N PRO A 170 7.08 -8.71 -23.04
CA PRO A 170 8.51 -9.00 -23.03
C PRO A 170 9.30 -7.87 -23.71
N GLY A 171 10.36 -7.37 -23.06
CA GLY A 171 11.26 -6.36 -23.63
C GLY A 171 10.80 -4.88 -23.58
N GLY A 172 9.69 -4.56 -22.91
CA GLY A 172 9.36 -3.19 -22.50
C GLY A 172 10.33 -2.55 -21.48
N ALA A 173 10.06 -1.32 -21.06
CA ALA A 173 10.82 -0.67 -19.98
C ALA A 173 10.19 -1.03 -18.62
N ASN A 174 11.01 -1.30 -17.60
CA ASN A 174 10.53 -1.54 -16.25
C ASN A 174 10.10 -0.22 -15.59
N ALA A 175 8.87 -0.17 -15.07
CA ALA A 175 8.36 1.00 -14.34
C ALA A 175 9.03 1.24 -12.97
N ARG A 176 10.06 0.47 -12.57
CA ARG A 176 10.42 0.23 -11.16
C ARG A 176 11.81 0.65 -10.67
N GLU A 177 12.66 1.26 -11.48
CA GLU A 177 14.03 1.52 -11.02
C GLU A 177 14.07 2.51 -9.83
N GLY A 178 14.30 1.98 -8.60
CA GLY A 178 14.63 2.75 -7.40
C GLY A 178 13.54 2.93 -6.32
N GLU A 179 12.35 2.32 -6.46
CA GLU A 179 11.15 2.75 -5.74
C GLU A 179 10.93 2.20 -4.29
N PHE A 180 11.86 1.41 -3.75
CA PHE A 180 11.83 0.94 -2.33
C PHE A 180 12.66 1.81 -1.36
N ALA A 181 13.30 2.87 -1.83
CA ALA A 181 13.99 3.81 -0.96
C ALA A 181 12.97 4.77 -0.30
N PRO A 182 13.15 5.16 0.98
CA PRO A 182 12.35 6.20 1.62
C PRO A 182 12.26 7.51 0.82
N GLN A 183 13.30 7.83 0.04
CA GLN A 183 13.35 8.96 -0.87
C GLN A 183 12.37 8.82 -2.05
N ALA A 184 12.11 7.59 -2.50
CA ALA A 184 11.14 7.35 -3.57
C ALA A 184 9.75 7.83 -3.13
N LEU A 185 9.35 7.57 -1.88
CA LEU A 185 8.08 8.05 -1.29
C LEU A 185 7.90 9.57 -1.34
N VAL A 186 8.99 10.32 -1.16
CA VAL A 186 8.98 11.79 -1.27
C VAL A 186 8.80 12.25 -2.71
N ASN A 187 9.35 11.48 -3.65
CA ASN A 187 9.32 11.76 -5.09
C ASN A 187 8.02 11.30 -5.78
N TYR A 188 7.13 10.56 -5.08
CA TYR A 188 5.81 10.26 -5.65
C TYR A 188 5.05 11.54 -5.92
N ALA A 189 4.52 11.64 -7.14
CA ALA A 189 3.62 12.69 -7.52
C ALA A 189 2.40 12.68 -6.58
N ARG A 190 2.34 13.69 -5.71
CA ARG A 190 1.21 13.86 -4.79
C ARG A 190 0.00 14.32 -5.60
N PRO A 191 -1.18 13.73 -5.39
CA PRO A 191 -2.41 14.21 -6.00
C PRO A 191 -2.60 15.68 -5.61
N SER A 192 -2.70 16.57 -6.59
CA SER A 192 -3.01 17.98 -6.35
C SER A 192 -4.48 18.21 -6.63
N PHE A 193 -5.30 18.22 -5.58
CA PHE A 193 -6.74 18.50 -5.67
C PHE A 193 -7.09 19.97 -5.40
N GLY A 194 -6.11 20.88 -5.43
CA GLY A 194 -6.27 22.25 -4.95
C GLY A 194 -6.22 22.32 -3.41
N ARG A 195 -6.03 23.54 -2.87
CA ARG A 195 -6.21 23.78 -1.44
C ARG A 195 -7.72 23.91 -1.19
N VAL A 196 -8.22 23.19 -0.17
CA VAL A 196 -9.56 23.41 0.38
C VAL A 196 -9.45 24.56 1.37
#